data_AF-A0AAP0SCL9-F1
#
_entry.id   AF-A0AAP0SCL9-F1
#
_cell.length_a   1.000
_cell.length_b   1.000
_cell.length_c   1.000
_cell.angle_alpha   90.00
_cell.angle_beta   90.00
_cell.angle_gamma   90.00
#
_symmetry.space_group_name_H-M   'P 1'
#
loop_
_entity.id
_entity.type
_entity.pdbx_description
1 polymer ?
#
loop_
_entity_poly.entity_id
_entity_poly.type
_entity_poly.pdbx_seq_one_letter_code
_entity_poly.pdbx_strand_id
1 'polypeptide(L)'
;MLGLCSLKDWKEEYGNPASILGGLSTIVCPGHLLQAAFWYELVVHFRIYPIIYAIPIMLVLDPRNFRYGQKPVLRNWGSSQGKAPQNTTEVTEKYNIRNALTRLLTRGRFIFGLISAAVFFSCTILFFYLYKWEFLHEALLYHLTCTDPRHNFSIYFYHIYLQYERELSVVEKLISFLPQFIVQLVLICCFAQDITFCFFVQTVAFVAFNKVITAQYFVWFFCLLPLILPWCNMKLKWEGLCCILLWMGAQMHWLMWGYLLEFKGKNVFLQHRMASLVFLAANTFILIMFISHHRYSLSIQAVRACEFQKCNKT
;
A
#
# COMPACT_ATOMS: atom_id res chain seq x y z
N MET A 1 -22.78 2.62 -31.51
CA MET A 1 -22.67 1.17 -31.28
C MET A 1 -21.31 0.91 -30.66
N LEU A 2 -21.19 1.05 -29.35
CA LEU A 2 -19.97 0.75 -28.58
C LEU A 2 -20.13 -0.66 -28.05
N GLY A 3 -19.38 -1.59 -28.63
CA GLY A 3 -19.37 -2.99 -28.25
C GLY A 3 -18.87 -3.16 -26.81
N LEU A 4 -19.68 -3.85 -26.02
CA LEU A 4 -19.31 -4.47 -24.76
C LEU A 4 -18.13 -5.41 -25.00
N CYS A 5 -16.90 -4.93 -24.79
CA CYS A 5 -15.74 -5.80 -24.68
C CYS A 5 -15.84 -6.51 -23.33
N SER A 6 -15.96 -7.82 -23.38
CA SER A 6 -16.28 -8.67 -22.25
C SER A 6 -15.10 -8.71 -21.28
N LEU A 7 -15.37 -8.74 -19.98
CA LEU A 7 -14.36 -8.92 -18.91
C LEU A 7 -13.48 -10.18 -19.11
N LYS A 8 -13.87 -11.08 -20.01
CA LYS A 8 -13.13 -12.27 -20.42
C LYS A 8 -11.90 -11.93 -21.27
N ASP A 9 -12.00 -10.94 -22.14
CA ASP A 9 -10.95 -10.60 -23.12
C ASP A 9 -9.79 -9.85 -22.44
N TRP A 10 -10.08 -9.13 -21.36
CA TRP A 10 -9.07 -8.44 -20.54
C TRP A 10 -8.09 -9.38 -19.81
N LYS A 11 -8.41 -10.68 -19.72
CA LYS A 11 -7.61 -11.69 -19.01
C LYS A 11 -6.49 -12.29 -19.87
N GLU A 12 -6.59 -12.18 -21.20
CA GLU A 12 -5.65 -12.82 -22.14
C GLU A 12 -4.58 -11.87 -22.69
N GLU A 13 -4.82 -10.55 -22.73
CA GLU A 13 -4.00 -9.63 -23.51
C GLU A 13 -2.89 -8.90 -22.71
N TYR A 14 -2.92 -8.92 -21.37
CA TYR A 14 -1.93 -8.21 -20.53
C TYR A 14 -1.30 -9.10 -19.45
N GLY A 15 0.03 -9.24 -19.51
CA GLY A 15 0.88 -10.05 -18.64
C GLY A 15 0.52 -10.03 -17.15
N ASN A 16 0.01 -11.17 -16.71
CA ASN A 16 -0.32 -11.67 -15.37
C ASN A 16 -0.10 -10.78 -14.12
N PRO A 17 -1.01 -9.84 -13.82
CA PRO A 17 -1.24 -9.34 -12.45
C PRO A 17 -1.96 -10.36 -11.54
N ALA A 18 -2.24 -11.58 -12.02
CA ALA A 18 -3.00 -12.60 -11.31
C ALA A 18 -2.21 -13.35 -10.22
N SER A 19 -0.90 -13.13 -10.06
CA SER A 19 -0.16 -13.67 -8.89
C SER A 19 -0.55 -12.95 -7.60
N ILE A 20 -0.68 -11.61 -7.65
CA ILE A 20 -1.09 -10.79 -6.50
C ILE A 20 -2.59 -10.96 -6.24
N LEU A 21 -3.41 -11.02 -7.30
CA LEU A 21 -4.85 -11.24 -7.20
C LEU A 21 -5.22 -12.67 -6.80
N GLY A 22 -4.48 -13.66 -7.31
CA GLY A 22 -4.57 -15.05 -6.89
C GLY A 22 -4.19 -15.22 -5.42
N GLY A 23 -3.08 -14.61 -4.99
CA GLY A 23 -2.67 -14.53 -3.59
C GLY A 23 -3.73 -13.89 -2.69
N LEU A 24 -4.27 -12.73 -3.09
CA LEU A 24 -5.38 -12.04 -2.44
C LEU A 24 -6.62 -12.94 -2.30
N SER A 25 -7.00 -13.67 -3.35
CA SER A 25 -8.15 -14.59 -3.31
C SER A 25 -7.93 -15.76 -2.34
N THR A 26 -6.71 -16.31 -2.27
CA THR A 26 -6.35 -17.37 -1.30
C THR A 26 -6.24 -16.87 0.14
N ILE A 27 -5.84 -15.61 0.35
CA ILE A 27 -5.79 -14.98 1.68
C ILE A 27 -7.20 -14.72 2.24
N VAL A 28 -8.18 -14.49 1.36
CA VAL A 28 -9.57 -14.12 1.73
C VAL A 28 -10.47 -15.34 1.96
N CYS A 29 -10.14 -16.52 1.43
CA CYS A 29 -10.92 -17.74 1.67
C CYS A 29 -10.67 -18.32 3.07
N PRO A 30 -11.69 -18.36 3.96
CA PRO A 30 -11.56 -18.93 5.29
C PRO A 30 -11.38 -20.46 5.21
N GLY A 31 -10.16 -20.96 5.37
CA GLY A 31 -9.93 -22.40 5.43
C GLY A 31 -8.47 -22.84 5.32
N HIS A 32 -7.63 -22.06 4.63
CA HIS A 32 -6.24 -22.44 4.36
C HIS A 32 -5.24 -21.37 4.82
N LEU A 33 -5.25 -21.03 6.11
CA LEU A 33 -4.32 -20.05 6.71
C LEU A 33 -2.84 -20.36 6.38
N LEU A 34 -2.47 -21.65 6.42
CA LEU A 34 -1.12 -22.12 6.12
C LEU A 34 -0.72 -21.84 4.66
N GLN A 35 -1.62 -22.14 3.73
CA GLN A 35 -1.41 -21.93 2.30
C GLN A 35 -1.35 -20.42 1.98
N ALA A 36 -2.22 -19.62 2.60
CA ALA A 36 -2.19 -18.18 2.48
C ALA A 36 -0.85 -17.58 2.96
N ALA A 37 -0.36 -18.00 4.14
CA ALA A 37 0.93 -17.57 4.68
C ALA A 37 2.10 -17.95 3.75
N PHE A 38 2.08 -19.18 3.23
CA PHE A 38 3.11 -19.69 2.32
C PHE A 38 3.16 -18.90 1.00
N TRP A 39 2.03 -18.74 0.31
CA TRP A 39 2.00 -18.02 -0.96
C TRP A 39 2.27 -16.53 -0.80
N TYR A 40 1.74 -15.92 0.28
CA TYR A 40 2.02 -14.53 0.60
C TYR A 40 3.53 -14.31 0.75
N GLU A 41 4.20 -15.14 1.55
CA GLU A 41 5.63 -14.95 1.79
C GLU A 41 6.47 -15.24 0.55
N LEU A 42 6.10 -16.24 -0.24
CA LEU A 42 6.78 -16.52 -1.50
C LEU A 42 6.73 -15.29 -2.42
N VAL A 43 5.59 -14.61 -2.49
CA VAL A 43 5.46 -13.34 -3.25
C VAL A 43 6.35 -12.24 -2.66
N VAL A 44 6.39 -12.08 -1.33
CA VAL A 44 7.25 -11.09 -0.63
C VAL A 44 8.74 -11.37 -0.89
N HIS A 45 9.14 -12.64 -0.93
CA HIS A 45 10.52 -13.01 -1.22
C HIS A 45 10.92 -12.68 -2.66
N PHE A 46 10.02 -12.85 -3.64
CA PHE A 46 10.29 -12.48 -5.03
C PHE A 46 10.25 -10.98 -5.29
N ARG A 47 9.37 -10.26 -4.59
CA ARG A 47 9.27 -8.80 -4.64
C ARG A 47 9.03 -8.30 -3.23
N ILE A 48 9.92 -7.46 -2.72
CA ILE A 48 9.88 -7.07 -1.30
C ILE A 48 8.70 -6.15 -0.94
N TYR A 49 8.20 -5.34 -1.87
CA TYR A 49 7.20 -4.29 -1.57
C TYR A 49 5.85 -4.76 -0.99
N PRO A 50 5.29 -5.96 -1.30
CA PRO A 50 4.06 -6.46 -0.69
C PRO A 50 4.18 -6.68 0.82
N ILE A 51 5.38 -6.58 1.41
CA ILE A 51 5.60 -6.58 2.86
C ILE A 51 4.73 -5.53 3.59
N ILE A 52 4.37 -4.42 2.94
CA ILE A 52 3.49 -3.38 3.51
C ILE A 52 2.07 -3.90 3.80
N TYR A 53 1.67 -5.01 3.19
CA TYR A 53 0.36 -5.63 3.36
C TYR A 53 0.32 -6.61 4.56
N ALA A 54 1.46 -6.92 5.18
CA ALA A 54 1.54 -7.90 6.27
C ALA A 54 0.60 -7.55 7.43
N ILE A 55 0.66 -6.31 7.90
CA ILE A 55 -0.14 -5.83 9.04
C ILE A 55 -1.66 -5.84 8.74
N PRO A 56 -2.16 -5.27 7.62
CA PRO A 56 -3.59 -5.33 7.33
C PRO A 56 -4.11 -6.77 7.12
N ILE A 57 -3.31 -7.66 6.52
CA ILE A 57 -3.66 -9.09 6.43
C ILE A 57 -3.81 -9.69 7.83
N MET A 58 -2.84 -9.45 8.72
CA MET A 58 -2.92 -9.92 10.10
C MET A 58 -4.17 -9.39 10.81
N LEU A 59 -4.53 -8.12 10.63
CA LEU A 59 -5.69 -7.51 11.27
C LEU A 59 -7.02 -8.15 10.85
N VAL A 60 -7.18 -8.50 9.57
CA VAL A 60 -8.42 -9.13 9.07
C VAL A 60 -8.56 -10.60 9.45
N LEU A 61 -7.44 -11.30 9.68
CA LEU A 61 -7.44 -12.68 10.14
C LEU A 61 -8.02 -12.87 11.58
N ASP A 62 -8.62 -11.85 12.20
CA ASP A 62 -9.33 -11.97 13.48
C ASP A 62 -10.60 -12.83 13.34
N PRO A 63 -10.71 -13.95 14.07
CA PRO A 63 -11.97 -14.71 14.15
C PRO A 63 -13.15 -13.86 14.66
N ARG A 64 -12.89 -12.76 15.38
CA ARG A 64 -13.94 -11.86 15.91
C ARG A 64 -14.50 -10.89 14.87
N ASN A 65 -13.77 -10.58 13.80
CA ASN A 65 -14.28 -9.80 12.66
C ASN A 65 -15.17 -10.65 11.74
N PHE A 66 -15.01 -11.97 11.78
CA PHE A 66 -15.89 -12.94 11.12
C PHE A 66 -17.17 -13.25 11.93
N ARG A 67 -17.71 -12.26 12.67
CA ARG A 67 -19.06 -12.40 13.24
C ARG A 67 -20.10 -12.31 12.13
N TYR A 68 -20.50 -13.48 11.66
CA TYR A 68 -21.62 -13.72 10.76
C TYR A 68 -22.86 -12.94 11.25
N GLY A 69 -23.39 -12.05 10.40
CA GLY A 69 -24.74 -11.48 10.57
C GLY A 69 -24.92 -10.22 11.42
N GLN A 70 -23.88 -9.58 11.97
CA GLN A 70 -24.04 -8.28 12.66
C GLN A 70 -23.62 -7.11 11.76
N LYS A 71 -24.56 -6.17 11.53
CA LYS A 71 -24.25 -4.86 10.93
C LYS A 71 -23.15 -4.20 11.79
N PRO A 72 -22.08 -3.66 11.19
CA PRO A 72 -21.10 -2.91 11.96
C PRO A 72 -21.85 -1.76 12.65
N VAL A 73 -21.62 -1.61 13.96
CA VAL A 73 -22.16 -0.47 14.71
C VAL A 73 -21.50 0.77 14.11
N LEU A 74 -22.23 1.46 13.24
CA LEU A 74 -21.95 2.82 12.83
C LEU A 74 -21.87 3.64 14.11
N ARG A 75 -20.65 3.86 14.61
CA ARG A 75 -20.41 4.89 15.60
C ARG A 75 -20.61 6.20 14.86
N ASN A 76 -21.83 6.72 14.93
CA ASN A 76 -22.19 8.02 14.39
C ASN A 76 -21.21 9.04 14.97
N TRP A 77 -20.24 9.47 14.16
CA TRP A 77 -19.48 10.67 14.41
C TRP A 77 -20.37 11.85 14.02
N GLY A 78 -21.41 12.07 14.82
CA GLY A 78 -22.24 13.27 14.75
C GLY A 78 -21.55 14.37 15.53
N SER A 79 -21.25 15.48 14.86
CA SER A 79 -20.82 16.73 15.46
C SER A 79 -21.96 17.37 16.26
N SER A 80 -22.24 16.85 17.45
CA SER A 80 -23.07 17.57 18.42
C SER A 80 -22.43 17.50 19.79
N GLN A 81 -21.98 18.67 20.25
CA GLN A 81 -21.44 18.88 21.57
C GLN A 81 -22.45 18.48 22.64
N GLY A 82 -22.02 17.62 23.55
CA GLY A 82 -22.71 17.31 24.81
C GLY A 82 -21.67 17.16 25.91
N LYS A 83 -21.57 18.19 26.75
CA LYS A 83 -20.69 18.42 27.91
C LYS A 83 -20.14 17.15 28.60
N ALA A 84 -18.81 17.07 28.71
CA ALA A 84 -18.10 16.10 29.56
C ALA A 84 -17.99 16.62 31.00
N PRO A 85 -18.14 15.77 32.04
CA PRO A 85 -17.53 16.02 33.33
C PRO A 85 -16.05 15.60 33.28
N GLN A 86 -15.19 16.51 33.73
CA GLN A 86 -13.76 16.30 33.95
C GLN A 86 -13.55 15.26 35.06
N ASN A 87 -12.63 14.31 34.86
CA ASN A 87 -11.47 14.06 35.73
C ASN A 87 -10.73 12.77 35.35
N THR A 88 -9.40 12.83 35.48
CA THR A 88 -8.41 11.72 35.51
C THR A 88 -7.88 11.18 34.17
N THR A 89 -7.01 11.95 33.52
CA THR A 89 -6.27 11.59 32.29
C THR A 89 -4.76 11.47 32.54
N GLU A 90 -4.29 10.42 33.21
CA GLU A 90 -2.87 9.99 33.10
C GLU A 90 -2.69 8.45 33.14
N VAL A 91 -3.69 7.69 33.59
CA VAL A 91 -3.59 6.21 33.70
C VAL A 91 -4.22 5.46 32.49
N THR A 92 -4.92 6.16 31.60
CA THR A 92 -5.73 5.54 30.54
C THR A 92 -4.94 5.16 29.26
N GLU A 93 -3.80 5.79 28.98
CA GLU A 93 -3.03 5.49 27.74
C GLU A 93 -2.31 4.14 27.80
N LYS A 94 -1.72 3.79 28.94
CA LYS A 94 -0.93 2.56 29.09
C LYS A 94 -1.80 1.29 29.04
N TYR A 95 -3.06 1.39 29.47
CA TYR A 95 -4.03 0.29 29.40
C TYR A 95 -4.51 0.02 27.96
N ASN A 96 -4.49 1.05 27.10
CA ASN A 96 -5.01 0.96 25.74
C ASN A 96 -3.99 0.36 24.75
N ILE A 97 -2.70 0.73 24.86
CA ILE A 97 -1.64 0.17 24.00
C ILE A 97 -1.41 -1.30 24.29
N ARG A 98 -1.36 -1.69 25.58
CA ARG A 98 -1.19 -3.10 25.96
C ARG A 98 -2.37 -3.95 25.49
N ASN A 99 -3.60 -3.44 25.58
CA ASN A 99 -4.78 -4.13 25.07
C ASN A 99 -4.85 -4.16 23.54
N ALA A 100 -4.35 -3.13 22.85
CA ALA A 100 -4.21 -3.15 21.40
C ALA A 100 -3.16 -4.18 20.96
N LEU A 101 -2.01 -4.24 21.64
CA LEU A 101 -0.93 -5.19 21.36
C LEU A 101 -1.36 -6.64 21.67
N THR A 102 -2.06 -6.89 22.78
CA THR A 102 -2.60 -8.22 23.09
C THR A 102 -3.73 -8.61 22.16
N ARG A 103 -4.50 -7.65 21.62
CA ARG A 103 -5.45 -7.90 20.53
C ARG A 103 -4.71 -8.28 19.24
N LEU A 104 -3.57 -7.66 18.93
CA LEU A 104 -2.72 -8.02 17.78
C LEU A 104 -2.18 -9.45 17.88
N LEU A 105 -1.84 -9.93 19.07
CA LEU A 105 -1.31 -11.28 19.34
C LEU A 105 -2.38 -12.37 19.53
N THR A 106 -3.22 -12.57 18.52
CA THR A 106 -4.14 -13.73 18.50
C THR A 106 -3.39 -14.99 18.00
N ARG A 107 -3.72 -16.19 18.52
CA ARG A 107 -3.04 -17.46 18.17
C ARG A 107 -2.93 -17.69 16.65
N GLY A 108 -3.98 -17.39 15.89
CA GLY A 108 -3.96 -17.50 14.42
C GLY A 108 -2.98 -16.55 13.74
N ARG A 109 -2.83 -15.31 14.24
CA ARG A 109 -1.87 -14.32 13.71
C ARG A 109 -0.44 -14.70 14.01
N PHE A 110 -0.19 -15.25 15.20
CA PHE A 110 1.13 -15.77 15.56
C PHE A 110 1.53 -16.95 14.66
N ILE A 111 0.61 -17.90 14.40
CA ILE A 111 0.87 -19.02 13.48
C ILE A 111 1.14 -18.53 12.07
N PHE A 112 0.32 -17.60 11.55
CA PHE A 112 0.54 -16.98 10.23
C PHE A 112 1.92 -16.35 10.16
N GLY A 113 2.28 -15.50 11.13
CA GLY A 113 3.58 -14.83 11.18
C GLY A 113 4.76 -15.80 11.29
N LEU A 114 4.62 -16.89 12.06
CA LEU A 114 5.67 -17.90 12.22
C LEU A 114 5.92 -18.65 10.91
N ILE A 115 4.86 -19.04 10.20
CA ILE A 115 4.98 -19.74 8.91
C ILE A 115 5.57 -18.82 7.86
N SER A 116 5.07 -17.59 7.76
CA SER A 116 5.63 -16.56 6.88
C SER A 116 7.12 -16.35 7.18
N ALA A 117 7.51 -16.14 8.44
CA ALA A 117 8.93 -16.02 8.79
C ALA A 117 9.74 -17.26 8.40
N ALA A 118 9.23 -18.47 8.67
CA ALA A 118 9.91 -19.71 8.31
C ALA A 118 10.14 -19.84 6.80
N VAL A 119 9.14 -19.51 5.98
CA VAL A 119 9.26 -19.54 4.51
C VAL A 119 10.28 -18.50 4.05
N PHE A 120 10.20 -17.27 4.56
CA PHE A 120 11.13 -16.18 4.21
C PHE A 120 12.58 -16.55 4.48
N PHE A 121 12.87 -16.99 5.72
CA PHE A 121 14.22 -17.35 6.12
C PHE A 121 14.70 -18.60 5.38
N SER A 122 13.85 -19.60 5.15
CA SER A 122 14.23 -20.80 4.40
C SER A 122 14.62 -20.45 2.96
N CYS A 123 13.82 -19.63 2.27
CA CYS A 123 14.16 -19.15 0.93
C CYS A 123 15.43 -18.28 0.97
N THR A 124 15.54 -17.34 1.91
CA THR A 124 16.71 -16.47 2.03
C THR A 124 18.00 -17.28 2.26
N ILE A 125 17.96 -18.29 3.13
CA ILE A 125 19.09 -19.19 3.39
C ILE A 125 19.44 -20.01 2.15
N LEU A 126 18.43 -20.54 1.44
CA LEU A 126 18.63 -21.29 0.20
C LEU A 126 19.34 -20.43 -0.86
N PHE A 127 18.84 -19.22 -1.11
CA PHE A 127 19.42 -18.33 -2.11
C PHE A 127 20.77 -17.75 -1.67
N PHE A 128 20.97 -17.49 -0.38
CA PHE A 128 22.28 -17.14 0.15
C PHE A 128 23.28 -18.28 -0.01
N TYR A 129 22.86 -19.54 0.14
CA TYR A 129 23.74 -20.69 -0.09
C TYR A 129 24.21 -20.75 -1.56
N LEU A 130 23.30 -20.49 -2.51
CA LEU A 130 23.55 -20.54 -3.96
C LEU A 130 24.36 -19.34 -4.47
N TYR A 131 24.01 -18.12 -4.05
CA TYR A 131 24.49 -16.85 -4.63
C TYR A 131 25.31 -15.99 -3.66
N LYS A 132 25.49 -16.44 -2.41
CA LYS A 132 26.30 -15.77 -1.37
C LYS A 132 25.85 -14.32 -1.12
N TRP A 133 26.82 -13.45 -0.87
CA TRP A 133 26.60 -12.04 -0.53
C TRP A 133 25.93 -11.27 -1.67
N GLU A 134 26.18 -11.62 -2.93
CA GLU A 134 25.58 -10.89 -4.06
C GLU A 134 24.05 -10.91 -3.98
N PHE A 135 23.46 -12.07 -3.66
CA PHE A 135 22.01 -12.16 -3.44
C PHE A 135 21.54 -11.30 -2.27
N LEU A 136 22.17 -11.41 -1.09
CA LEU A 136 21.70 -10.68 0.09
C LEU A 136 21.84 -9.16 -0.09
N HIS A 137 22.89 -8.72 -0.80
CA HIS A 137 23.07 -7.31 -1.14
C HIS A 137 21.99 -6.85 -2.12
N GLU A 138 21.90 -7.46 -3.31
CA GLU A 138 21.01 -6.99 -4.37
C GLU A 138 19.52 -7.19 -4.07
N ALA A 139 19.16 -8.34 -3.47
CA ALA A 139 17.75 -8.68 -3.24
C ALA A 139 17.15 -8.02 -1.99
N LEU A 140 17.96 -7.68 -0.98
CA LEU A 140 17.46 -7.19 0.31
C LEU A 140 18.10 -5.86 0.74
N LEU A 141 19.43 -5.81 0.90
CA LEU A 141 20.09 -4.63 1.47
C LEU A 141 20.09 -3.41 0.55
N TYR A 142 20.24 -3.62 -0.75
CA TYR A 142 20.26 -2.58 -1.76
C TYR A 142 18.96 -1.77 -1.69
N HIS A 143 17.80 -2.41 -1.47
CA HIS A 143 16.53 -1.68 -1.35
C HIS A 143 16.45 -0.76 -0.11
N LEU A 144 17.21 -1.05 0.95
CA LEU A 144 17.28 -0.19 2.15
C LEU A 144 18.22 0.98 1.94
N THR A 145 19.37 0.75 1.30
CA THR A 145 20.42 1.75 1.12
C THR A 145 20.29 2.57 -0.16
N CYS A 146 19.58 2.08 -1.18
CA CYS A 146 19.51 2.68 -2.50
C CYS A 146 19.11 4.15 -2.44
N THR A 147 19.90 4.97 -3.13
CA THR A 147 19.74 6.40 -3.32
C THR A 147 19.90 6.66 -4.82
N ASP A 148 18.84 7.18 -5.43
CA ASP A 148 18.91 7.68 -6.81
C ASP A 148 18.66 9.19 -6.76
N PRO A 149 19.67 10.03 -7.08
CA PRO A 149 19.49 11.48 -7.16
C PRO A 149 19.02 11.96 -8.54
N ARG A 150 19.11 11.14 -9.60
CA ARG A 150 18.90 11.58 -11.00
C ARG A 150 17.50 11.27 -11.51
N HIS A 151 16.97 10.08 -11.23
CA HIS A 151 15.69 9.62 -11.77
C HIS A 151 14.63 9.49 -10.68
N ASN A 152 14.62 10.43 -9.75
CA ASN A 152 13.85 10.34 -8.52
C ASN A 152 12.82 11.45 -8.39
N PHE A 153 11.55 11.09 -8.57
CA PHE A 153 10.42 12.01 -8.46
C PHE A 153 10.18 12.53 -7.04
N SER A 154 10.82 11.94 -6.03
CA SER A 154 10.58 12.28 -4.64
C SER A 154 11.11 13.67 -4.29
N ILE A 155 10.50 14.27 -3.27
CA ILE A 155 10.99 15.53 -2.70
C ILE A 155 12.42 15.42 -2.14
N TYR A 156 12.88 14.19 -1.86
CA TYR A 156 14.18 13.91 -1.27
C TYR A 156 15.32 13.96 -2.28
N PHE A 157 15.06 13.95 -3.60
CA PHE A 157 16.12 13.90 -4.61
C PHE A 157 17.17 15.01 -4.39
N TYR A 158 16.72 16.24 -4.09
CA TYR A 158 17.62 17.38 -3.98
C TYR A 158 18.54 17.27 -2.74
N HIS A 159 17.97 16.79 -1.63
CA HIS A 159 18.72 16.54 -0.41
C HIS A 159 19.74 15.41 -0.61
N ILE A 160 19.32 14.31 -1.26
CA ILE A 160 20.19 13.19 -1.62
C ILE A 160 21.30 13.64 -2.57
N TYR A 161 20.99 14.50 -3.54
CA TYR A 161 21.95 15.03 -4.50
C TYR A 161 23.06 15.85 -3.80
N LEU A 162 22.68 16.77 -2.91
CA LEU A 162 23.64 17.60 -2.18
C LEU A 162 24.53 16.81 -1.22
N GLN A 163 24.05 15.67 -0.74
CA GLN A 163 24.76 14.82 0.22
C GLN A 163 25.34 13.57 -0.43
N TYR A 164 25.41 13.51 -1.76
CA TYR A 164 25.86 12.31 -2.46
C TYR A 164 27.30 11.90 -2.06
N GLU A 165 28.17 12.87 -1.79
CA GLU A 165 29.55 12.62 -1.35
C GLU A 165 29.68 12.40 0.16
N ARG A 166 28.65 12.73 0.96
CA ARG A 166 28.66 12.54 2.41
C ARG A 166 27.91 11.26 2.76
N GLU A 167 28.57 10.35 3.45
CA GLU A 167 27.90 9.19 4.06
C GLU A 167 26.78 9.67 5.01
N LEU A 168 25.53 9.52 4.61
CA LEU A 168 24.37 9.81 5.44
C LEU A 168 24.40 8.94 6.70
N SER A 169 24.23 9.57 7.86
CA SER A 169 24.12 8.87 9.13
C SER A 169 22.89 7.96 9.14
N VAL A 170 22.93 6.91 9.95
CA VAL A 170 21.79 5.99 10.14
C VAL A 170 20.55 6.74 10.64
N VAL A 171 20.75 7.79 11.45
CA VAL A 171 19.66 8.62 11.99
C VAL A 171 18.95 9.41 10.90
N GLU A 172 19.70 10.04 9.98
CA GLU A 172 19.11 10.78 8.85
C GLU A 172 18.31 9.86 7.93
N LYS A 173 18.84 8.65 7.66
CA LYS A 173 18.12 7.62 6.89
C LYS A 173 16.81 7.23 7.59
N LEU A 174 16.82 7.03 8.91
CA LEU A 174 15.63 6.68 9.68
C LEU A 174 14.59 7.81 9.70
N ILE A 175 15.02 9.07 9.87
CA ILE A 175 14.13 10.24 9.84
C ILE A 175 13.44 10.36 8.48
N SER A 176 14.15 10.12 7.38
CA SER A 176 13.56 10.15 6.04
C SER A 176 12.46 9.10 5.82
N PHE A 177 12.49 8.00 6.58
CA PHE A 177 11.52 6.92 6.52
C PHE A 177 10.29 7.16 7.42
N LEU A 178 10.40 8.05 8.39
CA LEU A 178 9.37 8.26 9.41
C LEU A 178 8.02 8.76 8.84
N PRO A 179 7.96 9.74 7.93
CA PRO A 179 6.69 10.18 7.34
C PRO A 179 5.97 9.05 6.61
N GLN A 180 6.71 8.26 5.84
CA GLN A 180 6.19 7.10 5.13
C GLN A 180 5.61 6.08 6.12
N PHE A 181 6.34 5.74 7.18
CA PHE A 181 5.89 4.81 8.20
C PHE A 181 4.62 5.29 8.93
N ILE A 182 4.56 6.56 9.31
CA ILE A 182 3.39 7.15 9.99
C ILE A 182 2.15 7.07 9.09
N VAL A 183 2.26 7.48 7.82
CA VAL A 183 1.13 7.45 6.87
C VAL A 183 0.65 6.00 6.66
N GLN A 184 1.56 5.04 6.52
CA GLN A 184 1.19 3.62 6.41
C GLN A 184 0.41 3.15 7.65
N LEU A 185 0.90 3.45 8.85
CA LEU A 185 0.23 3.04 10.09
C LEU A 185 -1.16 3.65 10.23
N VAL A 186 -1.33 4.93 9.90
CA VAL A 186 -2.63 5.61 9.93
C VAL A 186 -3.61 4.96 8.93
N LEU A 187 -3.19 4.70 7.70
CA LEU A 187 -4.04 4.08 6.68
C LEU A 187 -4.46 2.66 7.06
N ILE A 188 -3.57 1.88 7.66
CA ILE A 188 -3.90 0.55 8.20
C ILE A 188 -4.98 0.68 9.27
N CYS A 189 -4.79 1.56 10.26
CA CYS A 189 -5.76 1.75 11.33
C CYS A 189 -7.14 2.20 10.83
N CYS A 190 -7.19 3.03 9.78
CA CYS A 190 -8.43 3.52 9.20
C CYS A 190 -9.14 2.50 8.30
N PHE A 191 -8.40 1.77 7.46
CA PHE A 191 -8.98 1.02 6.34
C PHE A 191 -8.77 -0.49 6.40
N ALA A 192 -8.12 -1.05 7.43
CA ALA A 192 -7.87 -2.50 7.51
C ALA A 192 -9.14 -3.37 7.38
N GLN A 193 -10.33 -2.85 7.64
CA GLN A 193 -11.58 -3.59 7.46
C GLN A 193 -11.96 -3.85 5.99
N ASP A 194 -11.52 -2.99 5.07
CA ASP A 194 -11.66 -3.17 3.62
C ASP A 194 -10.26 -3.39 3.01
N ILE A 195 -9.81 -4.66 3.01
CA ILE A 195 -8.45 -5.03 2.59
C ILE A 195 -8.12 -4.49 1.20
N THR A 196 -9.02 -4.67 0.24
CA THR A 196 -8.77 -4.30 -1.16
C THR A 196 -8.52 -2.80 -1.28
N PHE A 197 -9.35 -2.00 -0.62
CA PHE A 197 -9.15 -0.55 -0.57
C PHE A 197 -7.90 -0.17 0.23
N CYS A 198 -7.66 -0.83 1.38
CA CYS A 198 -6.47 -0.64 2.22
C CYS A 198 -5.18 -0.84 1.42
N PHE A 199 -5.08 -1.93 0.65
CA PHE A 199 -3.90 -2.21 -0.16
C PHE A 199 -3.69 -1.14 -1.23
N PHE A 200 -4.76 -0.68 -1.88
CA PHE A 200 -4.68 0.41 -2.86
C PHE A 200 -4.15 1.70 -2.22
N VAL A 201 -4.77 2.18 -1.14
CA VAL A 201 -4.35 3.44 -0.50
C VAL A 201 -2.96 3.34 0.11
N GLN A 202 -2.60 2.18 0.69
CA GLN A 202 -1.25 1.92 1.17
C GLN A 202 -0.23 1.98 0.03
N THR A 203 -0.54 1.41 -1.14
CA THR A 203 0.38 1.40 -2.29
C THR A 203 0.59 2.80 -2.84
N VAL A 204 -0.50 3.56 -3.04
CA VAL A 204 -0.42 4.95 -3.49
C VAL A 204 0.39 5.80 -2.50
N ALA A 205 0.11 5.67 -1.19
CA ALA A 205 0.85 6.38 -0.16
C ALA A 205 2.32 5.92 -0.05
N PHE A 206 2.58 4.62 -0.21
CA PHE A 206 3.94 4.07 -0.17
C PHE A 206 4.78 4.69 -1.28
N VAL A 207 4.24 4.77 -2.49
CA VAL A 207 4.91 5.40 -3.62
C VAL A 207 5.06 6.90 -3.39
N ALA A 208 4.00 7.62 -3.02
CA ALA A 208 4.04 9.08 -2.85
C ALA A 208 5.05 9.55 -1.79
N PHE A 209 5.18 8.82 -0.68
CA PHE A 209 6.07 9.19 0.43
C PHE A 209 7.42 8.45 0.42
N ASN A 210 7.74 7.70 -0.66
CA ASN A 210 9.02 7.01 -0.73
C ASN A 210 10.19 8.00 -0.91
N LYS A 211 11.34 7.66 -0.32
CA LYS A 211 12.59 8.40 -0.56
C LYS A 211 13.09 8.33 -2.01
N VAL A 212 12.83 7.22 -2.70
CA VAL A 212 13.21 7.00 -4.10
C VAL A 212 11.97 6.57 -4.86
N ILE A 213 11.54 7.40 -5.81
CA ILE A 213 10.37 7.15 -6.65
C ILE A 213 10.82 7.09 -8.10
N THR A 214 10.60 5.95 -8.75
CA THR A 214 10.81 5.77 -10.19
C THR A 214 9.48 5.52 -10.91
N ALA A 215 9.44 5.75 -12.22
CA ALA A 215 8.21 5.57 -13.01
C ALA A 215 7.66 4.13 -12.97
N GLN A 216 8.52 3.14 -12.71
CA GLN A 216 8.13 1.74 -12.58
C GLN A 216 7.14 1.50 -11.44
N TYR A 217 7.20 2.29 -10.37
CA TYR A 217 6.32 2.13 -9.20
C TYR A 217 4.86 2.41 -9.52
N PHE A 218 4.57 3.17 -10.58
CA PHE A 218 3.20 3.51 -10.96
C PHE A 218 2.37 2.28 -11.35
N VAL A 219 3.02 1.24 -11.87
CA VAL A 219 2.39 -0.03 -12.21
C VAL A 219 1.74 -0.69 -10.98
N TRP A 220 2.29 -0.45 -9.78
CA TRP A 220 1.84 -1.13 -8.56
C TRP A 220 0.44 -0.71 -8.11
N PHE A 221 0.08 0.57 -8.21
CA PHE A 221 -1.29 0.99 -7.90
C PHE A 221 -2.21 0.87 -9.12
N PHE A 222 -1.69 0.90 -10.36
CA PHE A 222 -2.52 0.65 -11.53
C PHE A 222 -3.06 -0.78 -11.59
N CYS A 223 -2.33 -1.79 -11.10
CA CYS A 223 -2.87 -3.14 -11.04
C CYS A 223 -3.97 -3.29 -9.98
N LEU A 224 -4.02 -2.40 -8.97
CA LEU A 224 -5.05 -2.38 -7.92
C LEU A 224 -6.23 -1.47 -8.25
N LEU A 225 -6.05 -0.51 -9.16
CA LEU A 225 -7.08 0.46 -9.53
C LEU A 225 -8.36 -0.20 -10.09
N PRO A 226 -8.30 -1.14 -11.06
CA PRO A 226 -9.51 -1.81 -11.56
C PRO A 226 -10.32 -2.52 -10.48
N LEU A 227 -9.66 -2.95 -9.40
CA LEU A 227 -10.34 -3.58 -8.28
C LEU A 227 -11.16 -2.59 -7.49
N ILE A 228 -10.64 -1.40 -7.18
CA ILE A 228 -11.35 -0.46 -6.30
C ILE A 228 -12.41 0.38 -7.03
N LEU A 229 -12.33 0.48 -8.36
CA LEU A 229 -13.24 1.31 -9.17
C LEU A 229 -14.75 1.02 -8.97
N PRO A 230 -15.23 -0.24 -8.89
CA PRO A 230 -16.66 -0.54 -8.67
C PRO A 230 -17.20 -0.01 -7.34
N TRP A 231 -16.33 0.23 -6.36
CA TRP A 231 -16.69 0.69 -5.01
C TRP A 231 -16.35 2.17 -4.80
N CYS A 232 -15.92 2.87 -5.85
CA CYS A 232 -15.67 4.29 -5.84
C CYS A 232 -16.90 5.05 -6.36
N ASN A 233 -17.40 6.03 -5.59
CA ASN A 233 -18.50 6.89 -6.01
C ASN A 233 -18.04 8.08 -6.87
N MET A 234 -16.76 8.11 -7.27
CA MET A 234 -16.19 9.20 -8.05
C MET A 234 -16.74 9.18 -9.47
N LYS A 235 -17.23 10.33 -9.95
CA LYS A 235 -17.74 10.44 -11.31
C LYS A 235 -16.57 10.56 -12.28
N LEU A 236 -16.43 9.57 -13.17
CA LEU A 236 -15.33 9.54 -14.14
C LEU A 236 -15.27 10.81 -15.03
N LYS A 237 -16.44 11.41 -15.33
CA LYS A 237 -16.55 12.54 -16.29
C LYS A 237 -15.68 13.75 -15.95
N TRP A 238 -15.67 14.18 -14.69
CA TRP A 238 -14.96 15.40 -14.28
C TRP A 238 -13.95 15.13 -13.17
N GLU A 239 -14.37 14.49 -12.09
CA GLU A 239 -13.49 14.21 -10.94
C GLU A 239 -12.37 13.23 -11.33
N GLY A 240 -12.74 12.13 -11.99
CA GLY A 240 -11.77 11.14 -12.48
C GLY A 240 -10.86 11.70 -13.56
N LEU A 241 -11.43 12.40 -14.55
CA LEU A 241 -10.65 13.07 -15.59
C LEU A 241 -9.67 14.11 -15.02
N CYS A 242 -10.11 14.90 -14.04
CA CYS A 242 -9.25 15.85 -13.33
C CYS A 242 -8.07 15.14 -12.64
N CYS A 243 -8.32 14.03 -11.95
CA CYS A 243 -7.24 13.24 -11.32
C CYS A 243 -6.23 12.72 -12.36
N ILE A 244 -6.71 12.21 -13.50
CA ILE A 244 -5.86 11.72 -14.59
C ILE A 244 -5.01 12.85 -15.18
N LEU A 245 -5.63 13.98 -15.51
CA LEU A 245 -4.94 15.12 -16.10
C LEU A 245 -3.93 15.73 -15.12
N LEU A 246 -4.29 15.84 -13.84
CA LEU A 246 -3.39 16.32 -12.79
C LEU A 246 -2.18 15.40 -12.61
N TRP A 247 -2.40 14.09 -12.58
CA TRP A 247 -1.34 13.09 -12.45
C TRP A 247 -0.38 13.10 -13.64
N MET A 248 -0.93 13.08 -14.86
CA MET A 248 -0.15 13.16 -16.10
C MET A 248 0.62 14.49 -16.19
N GLY A 249 -0.05 15.61 -15.88
CA GLY A 249 0.55 16.94 -15.89
C GLY A 249 1.70 17.08 -14.90
N ALA A 250 1.55 16.56 -13.68
CA ALA A 250 2.62 16.58 -12.68
C ALA A 250 3.86 15.80 -13.13
N GLN A 251 3.67 14.65 -13.81
CA GLN A 251 4.78 13.88 -14.36
C GLN A 251 5.46 14.58 -15.53
N MET A 252 4.69 15.06 -16.50
CA MET A 252 5.23 15.77 -17.65
C MET A 252 6.01 17.01 -17.22
N HIS A 253 5.48 17.74 -16.23
CA HIS A 253 6.15 18.88 -15.62
C HIS A 253 7.50 18.46 -14.99
N TRP A 254 7.52 17.39 -14.21
CA TRP A 254 8.77 16.87 -13.60
C TRP A 254 9.79 16.42 -14.67
N LEU A 255 9.34 15.64 -15.65
CA LEU A 255 10.16 15.10 -16.74
C LEU A 255 10.77 16.21 -17.60
N MET A 256 10.02 17.29 -17.86
CA MET A 256 10.54 18.45 -18.58
C MET A 256 11.76 19.06 -17.88
N TRP A 257 11.68 19.26 -16.56
CA TRP A 257 12.80 19.79 -15.79
C TRP A 257 13.96 18.80 -15.67
N GLY A 258 13.65 17.51 -15.47
CA GLY A 258 14.66 16.45 -15.45
C GLY A 258 15.42 16.37 -16.78
N TYR A 259 14.73 16.51 -17.91
CA TYR A 259 15.35 16.54 -19.23
C TYR A 259 16.32 17.73 -19.41
N LEU A 260 15.90 18.93 -18.98
CA LEU A 260 16.75 20.12 -19.06
C LEU A 260 17.99 20.01 -18.17
N LEU A 261 17.85 19.36 -17.01
CA LEU A 261 18.95 19.14 -16.07
C LEU A 261 19.94 18.10 -16.61
N GLU A 262 19.47 16.88 -16.90
CA GLU A 262 20.33 15.73 -17.22
C GLU A 262 20.89 15.78 -18.65
N PHE A 263 20.06 16.12 -19.64
CA PHE A 263 20.45 16.04 -21.06
C PHE A 263 20.93 17.37 -21.64
N LYS A 264 20.42 18.49 -21.12
CA LYS A 264 20.82 19.83 -21.59
C LYS A 264 21.82 20.53 -20.66
N GLY A 265 22.13 19.94 -19.50
CA GLY A 265 23.11 20.48 -18.55
C GLY A 265 22.74 21.86 -18.00
N LYS A 266 21.46 22.25 -18.03
CA LYS A 266 21.00 23.54 -17.52
C LYS A 266 20.84 23.47 -16.01
N ASN A 267 21.30 24.50 -15.30
CA ASN A 267 21.15 24.60 -13.85
C ASN A 267 19.68 24.94 -13.46
N VAL A 268 18.81 23.93 -13.41
CA VAL A 268 17.38 24.04 -13.08
C VAL A 268 16.99 23.29 -11.80
N PHE A 269 17.93 23.11 -10.86
CA PHE A 269 17.71 22.33 -9.64
C PHE A 269 16.55 22.86 -8.79
N LEU A 270 16.36 24.18 -8.70
CA LEU A 270 15.27 24.77 -7.91
C LEU A 270 13.90 24.43 -8.52
N GLN A 271 13.76 24.56 -9.84
CA GLN A 271 12.54 24.26 -10.57
C GLN A 271 12.22 22.76 -10.50
N HIS A 272 13.25 21.91 -10.61
CA HIS A 272 13.13 20.47 -10.46
C HIS A 272 12.68 20.07 -9.04
N ARG A 273 13.17 20.78 -8.01
CA ARG A 273 12.68 20.65 -6.62
C ARG A 273 11.21 21.03 -6.49
N MET A 274 10.80 22.16 -7.07
CA MET A 274 9.39 22.56 -7.06
C MET A 274 8.51 21.57 -7.82
N ALA A 275 9.00 20.99 -8.91
CA ALA A 275 8.28 19.97 -9.65
C ALA A 275 8.06 18.69 -8.81
N SER A 276 9.04 18.30 -7.99
CA SER A 276 8.91 17.15 -7.07
C SER A 276 7.90 17.42 -5.95
N LEU A 277 7.85 18.66 -5.44
CA LEU A 277 6.83 19.08 -4.48
C LEU A 277 5.42 19.07 -5.10
N VAL A 278 5.28 19.58 -6.33
CA VAL A 278 4.01 19.51 -7.08
C VAL A 278 3.59 18.06 -7.33
N PHE A 279 4.54 17.19 -7.65
CA PHE A 279 4.29 15.76 -7.83
C PHE A 279 3.79 15.09 -6.55
N LEU A 280 4.41 15.37 -5.40
CA LEU A 280 3.93 14.90 -4.10
C LEU A 280 2.52 15.42 -3.77
N ALA A 281 2.27 16.71 -4.01
CA ALA A 281 0.96 17.33 -3.79
C ALA A 281 -0.12 16.71 -4.68
N ALA A 282 0.18 16.46 -5.96
CA ALA A 282 -0.74 15.81 -6.88
C ALA A 282 -1.08 14.38 -6.44
N ASN A 283 -0.10 13.56 -6.07
CA ASN A 283 -0.35 12.19 -5.59
C ASN A 283 -1.14 12.19 -4.27
N THR A 284 -0.84 13.12 -3.36
CA THR A 284 -1.58 13.26 -2.09
C THR A 284 -3.03 13.70 -2.34
N PHE A 285 -3.25 14.64 -3.26
CA PHE A 285 -4.59 15.06 -3.65
C PHE A 285 -5.40 13.90 -4.25
N ILE A 286 -4.81 13.12 -5.14
CA ILE A 286 -5.45 11.94 -5.75
C ILE A 286 -5.81 10.91 -4.66
N LEU A 287 -4.88 10.66 -3.73
CA LEU A 287 -5.14 9.78 -2.59
C LEU A 287 -6.33 10.27 -1.75
N ILE A 288 -6.38 11.56 -1.43
CA ILE A 288 -7.50 12.17 -0.70
C ILE A 288 -8.81 12.02 -1.49
N MET A 289 -8.80 12.27 -2.81
CA MET A 289 -9.97 12.11 -3.66
C MET A 289 -10.54 10.69 -3.63
N PHE A 290 -9.67 9.67 -3.69
CA PHE A 290 -10.09 8.28 -3.57
C PHE A 290 -10.65 7.96 -2.17
N ILE A 291 -10.03 8.48 -1.10
CA ILE A 291 -10.53 8.32 0.27
C ILE A 291 -11.90 8.98 0.46
N SER A 292 -12.09 10.21 -0.04
CA SER A 292 -13.35 10.95 0.10
C SER A 292 -14.51 10.34 -0.68
N HIS A 293 -14.23 9.66 -1.80
CA HIS A 293 -15.24 9.01 -2.65
C HIS A 293 -15.34 7.50 -2.43
N HIS A 294 -14.62 6.94 -1.45
CA HIS A 294 -14.69 5.53 -1.10
C HIS A 294 -16.04 5.22 -0.44
N ARG A 295 -16.69 4.17 -0.93
CA ARG A 295 -17.80 3.54 -0.21
C ARG A 295 -17.29 2.24 0.39
N TYR A 296 -17.40 2.12 1.71
CA TYR A 296 -17.09 0.87 2.40
C TYR A 296 -17.86 -0.28 1.76
N SER A 297 -17.11 -1.20 1.16
CA SER A 297 -17.62 -2.50 0.76
C SER A 297 -16.90 -3.53 1.63
N LEU A 298 -17.65 -4.37 2.35
CA LEU A 298 -17.04 -5.62 2.80
C LEU A 298 -16.86 -6.47 1.54
N SER A 299 -15.71 -6.36 0.88
CA SER A 299 -15.29 -7.25 -0.20
C SER A 299 -15.45 -8.73 0.18
N ILE A 300 -15.33 -9.04 1.47
CA ILE A 300 -15.61 -10.35 2.09
C ILE A 300 -17.09 -10.79 1.97
N GLN A 301 -18.06 -9.86 2.02
CA GLN A 301 -19.48 -10.17 1.88
C GLN A 301 -19.88 -10.37 0.42
N ALA A 302 -19.29 -9.64 -0.53
CA ALA A 302 -19.64 -9.73 -1.94
C ALA A 302 -19.19 -11.06 -2.58
N VAL A 303 -17.97 -11.52 -2.28
CA VAL A 303 -17.47 -12.83 -2.76
C VAL A 303 -18.26 -13.98 -2.15
N ARG A 304 -18.58 -13.92 -0.85
CA ARG A 304 -19.42 -14.95 -0.19
C ARG A 304 -20.88 -14.94 -0.64
N ALA A 305 -21.46 -13.77 -0.91
CA ALA A 305 -22.82 -13.69 -1.45
C ALA A 305 -22.89 -14.38 -2.82
N CYS A 306 -21.84 -14.25 -3.64
CA CYS A 306 -21.75 -14.90 -4.94
C CYS A 306 -21.55 -16.43 -4.84
N GLU A 307 -20.75 -16.91 -3.88
CA GLU A 307 -20.57 -18.35 -3.63
C GLU A 307 -21.81 -19.02 -3.01
N PHE A 308 -22.48 -18.36 -2.06
CA PHE A 308 -23.73 -18.89 -1.46
C PHE A 308 -24.86 -19.00 -2.50
N GLN A 309 -24.95 -18.07 -3.46
CA GLN A 309 -25.96 -18.13 -4.52
C GLN A 309 -25.71 -19.25 -5.53
N LYS A 310 -24.46 -19.73 -5.64
CA LYS A 310 -24.08 -20.90 -6.44
C LYS A 310 -24.38 -22.21 -5.72
N CYS A 311 -24.11 -22.27 -4.42
CA CYS A 311 -24.36 -23.47 -3.61
C CYS A 311 -25.85 -23.75 -3.37
N ASN A 312 -26.72 -22.74 -3.47
CA ASN A 312 -28.18 -22.88 -3.33
C ASN A 312 -28.89 -23.17 -4.68
N LYS A 313 -28.14 -23.34 -5.77
CA LYS A 313 -28.66 -23.63 -7.13
C LYS A 313 -28.18 -24.98 -7.70
N THR A 314 -27.57 -25.81 -6.86
CA THR A 314 -27.14 -27.20 -7.15
C THR A 314 -27.81 -28.12 -6.15
#